data_AF-A9WJ96-F1
#
_entry.id   AF-A9WJ96-F1
#
_cell.length_a   1.000
_cell.length_b   1.000
_cell.length_c   1.000
_cell.angle_alpha   90.00
_cell.angle_beta   90.00
_cell.angle_gamma   90.00
#
_symmetry.space_group_name_H-M   'P 1'
#
loop_
_entity.id
_entity.type
_entity.pdbx_description
1 polymer ?
#
loop_
_entity_poly.entity_id
_entity_poly.type
_entity_poly.pdbx_seq_one_letter_code
_entity_poly.pdbx_strand_id
1 'polypeptide(L)'
;MALLGSLIALGAALVFAALALATLWGGWQAIRRELLRGFVSTNPAMGERIWSLLLTVVPLLGAALLGLLAAWRIVQVALGLG
;
A
#
# COMPACT_ATOMS: atom_id res chain seq x y z
N MET A 1 -8.96 -30.44 9.04
CA MET A 1 -8.81 -29.74 7.74
C MET A 1 -9.17 -28.25 7.86
N ALA A 2 -10.37 -27.88 8.33
CA ALA A 2 -10.80 -26.47 8.42
C ALA A 2 -9.95 -25.57 9.35
N LEU A 3 -9.56 -26.07 10.54
CA LEU A 3 -8.78 -25.29 11.53
C LEU A 3 -7.37 -24.94 11.04
N LEU A 4 -6.72 -25.86 10.33
CA LEU A 4 -5.38 -25.62 9.79
C LEU A 4 -5.43 -24.62 8.63
N GLY A 5 -6.45 -24.73 7.77
CA GLY A 5 -6.67 -23.80 6.66
C GLY A 5 -6.96 -22.36 7.15
N SER A 6 -7.76 -22.20 8.21
CA SER A 6 -8.04 -20.88 8.78
C SER A 6 -6.80 -20.24 9.41
N LEU A 7 -5.97 -21.02 10.12
CA LEU A 7 -4.70 -20.53 10.66
C LEU A 7 -3.74 -20.04 9.56
N ILE A 8 -3.61 -20.79 8.47
CA ILE A 8 -2.78 -20.39 7.32
C ILE A 8 -3.33 -19.13 6.67
N ALA A 9 -4.66 -19.04 6.48
CA ALA A 9 -5.31 -17.86 5.93
C ALA A 9 -5.07 -16.63 6.81
N LEU A 10 -5.21 -16.73 8.13
CA LEU A 10 -4.92 -15.62 9.03
C LEU A 10 -3.46 -15.17 8.94
N GLY A 11 -2.52 -16.11 8.82
CA GLY A 11 -1.11 -15.81 8.56
C GLY A 11 -0.91 -15.03 7.25
N ALA A 12 -1.56 -15.45 6.17
CA ALA A 12 -1.51 -14.74 4.89
C ALA A 12 -2.11 -13.33 4.99
N ALA A 13 -3.24 -13.17 5.68
CA ALA A 13 -3.87 -11.86 5.90
C ALA A 13 -2.92 -10.89 6.61
N LEU A 14 -2.21 -11.35 7.65
CA LEU A 14 -1.20 -10.55 8.35
C LEU A 14 -0.06 -10.13 7.41
N VAL A 15 0.41 -11.02 6.54
CA VAL A 15 1.44 -10.69 5.55
C VAL A 15 0.95 -9.61 4.58
N PHE A 16 -0.27 -9.73 4.05
CA PHE A 16 -0.84 -8.71 3.17
C PHE A 16 -1.02 -7.36 3.86
N ALA A 17 -1.46 -7.34 5.12
CA ALA A 17 -1.56 -6.13 5.91
C ALA A 17 -0.18 -5.48 6.15
N ALA A 18 0.83 -6.29 6.49
CA ALA A 18 2.19 -5.83 6.68
C ALA A 18 2.79 -5.27 5.38
N LEU A 19 2.55 -5.92 4.24
CA LEU A 19 2.99 -5.44 2.93
C LEU A 19 2.32 -4.12 2.55
N ALA A 20 1.03 -3.95 2.82
CA ALA A 20 0.34 -2.69 2.57
C ALA A 20 0.93 -1.53 3.40
N LEU A 21 1.21 -1.77 4.69
CA LEU A 21 1.85 -0.78 5.56
C LEU A 21 3.29 -0.48 5.13
N ALA A 22 4.07 -1.50 4.79
CA ALA A 22 5.43 -1.35 4.29
C ALA A 22 5.46 -0.56 2.97
N THR A 23 4.47 -0.80 2.09
CA THR A 23 4.32 -0.07 0.83
C THR A 23 4.08 1.41 1.11
N LEU A 24 3.12 1.77 1.97
CA LEU A 24 2.86 3.16 2.37
C LEU A 24 4.11 3.82 2.98
N TRP A 25 4.80 3.12 3.89
CA TRP A 25 6.00 3.62 4.51
C TRP A 25 7.12 3.88 3.50
N GLY A 26 7.41 2.90 2.64
CA GLY A 26 8.42 3.00 1.60
C GLY A 26 8.12 4.11 0.61
N GLY A 27 6.87 4.19 0.13
CA GLY A 27 6.43 5.26 -0.76
C GLY A 27 6.52 6.64 -0.13
N TRP A 28 6.18 6.77 1.16
CA TRP A 28 6.33 8.02 1.89
C TRP A 28 7.80 8.47 1.99
N GLN A 29 8.71 7.53 2.28
CA GLN A 29 10.14 7.82 2.31
C GLN A 29 10.66 8.23 0.93
N ALA A 30 10.24 7.54 -0.14
CA ALA A 30 10.62 7.89 -1.52
C ALA A 30 10.14 9.29 -1.91
N ILE A 31 8.87 9.63 -1.64
CA ILE A 31 8.33 10.96 -1.91
C ILE A 31 9.14 12.04 -1.18
N ARG A 32 9.42 11.86 0.11
CA ARG A 32 10.15 12.88 0.88
C ARG A 32 11.61 13.02 0.45
N ARG A 33 12.30 11.90 0.23
CA ARG A 33 13.75 11.90 0.00
C ARG A 33 14.13 12.19 -1.43
N GLU A 34 13.29 11.79 -2.39
CA GLU A 34 13.61 11.84 -3.82
C GLU A 34 12.72 12.87 -4.52
N LEU A 35 11.39 12.71 -4.49
CA LEU A 35 10.48 13.53 -5.28
C LEU A 35 10.48 15.01 -4.83
N LEU A 36 10.20 15.26 -3.55
CA LEU A 36 10.13 16.62 -3.00
C LEU A 36 11.50 17.30 -3.03
N ARG A 37 12.57 16.54 -2.76
CA ARG A 37 13.94 17.05 -2.86
C ARG A 37 14.30 17.39 -4.31
N GLY A 38 13.86 16.58 -5.26
CA GLY A 38 13.99 16.82 -6.69
C GLY A 38 13.34 18.12 -7.12
N PHE A 39 12.13 18.42 -6.63
CA PHE A 39 11.43 19.68 -6.93
C PHE A 39 12.19 20.93 -6.50
N VAL A 40 12.98 20.86 -5.43
CA VAL A 40 13.83 21.99 -5.00
C VAL A 40 14.95 22.23 -6.00
N SER A 41 15.53 21.16 -6.56
CA SER A 41 16.65 21.22 -7.50
C SER A 41 16.23 21.67 -8.90
N THR A 42 15.20 21.03 -9.46
CA THR A 42 14.75 21.30 -10.84
C THR A 42 13.75 22.45 -10.95
N ASN A 43 13.20 22.91 -9.82
CA ASN A 43 12.20 23.97 -9.73
C ASN A 43 11.09 23.88 -10.81
N PRO A 44 10.38 22.74 -10.94
CA PRO A 44 9.39 22.54 -11.99
C PRO A 44 8.17 23.43 -11.78
N ALA A 45 7.41 23.65 -12.85
CA ALA A 45 6.18 24.43 -12.82
C ALA A 45 5.13 23.78 -11.90
N MET A 46 4.18 24.57 -11.37
CA MET A 46 3.20 24.08 -10.41
C MET A 46 2.37 22.90 -10.95
N GLY A 47 2.00 22.93 -12.23
CA GLY A 47 1.27 21.84 -12.88
C GLY A 47 2.05 20.52 -12.89
N GLU A 48 3.34 20.58 -13.18
CA GLU A 48 4.23 19.40 -13.19
C GLU A 48 4.41 18.83 -11.78
N ARG A 49 4.49 19.68 -10.75
CA ARG A 49 4.54 19.23 -9.34
C ARG A 49 3.30 18.47 -8.95
N ILE A 50 2.12 19.02 -9.28
CA ILE A 50 0.83 18.40 -8.96
C ILE A 50 0.71 17.04 -9.66
N TRP A 51 1.00 16.99 -10.97
CA TRP A 51 0.93 15.74 -11.72
C TRP A 51 1.93 14.69 -11.23
N SER A 52 3.16 15.10 -10.94
CA SER A 52 4.18 14.21 -10.38
C SER A 52 3.75 13.62 -9.02
N LEU A 53 3.16 14.45 -8.15
CA LEU A 53 2.61 13.98 -6.88
C LEU A 53 1.44 13.03 -7.07
N LEU A 54 0.46 13.37 -7.92
CA LEU A 54 -0.71 12.52 -8.18
C LEU A 54 -0.30 11.17 -8.76
N LEU A 55 0.56 11.17 -9.79
CA LEU A 55 1.04 9.95 -10.44
C LEU A 55 1.91 9.09 -9.52
N THR A 56 2.42 9.63 -8.42
CA THR A 56 3.15 8.86 -7.40
C THR A 56 2.24 8.37 -6.29
N VAL A 57 1.40 9.25 -5.74
CA VAL A 57 0.56 8.99 -4.56
C VAL A 57 -0.64 8.11 -4.91
N VAL A 58 -1.28 8.31 -6.07
CA VAL A 58 -2.48 7.54 -6.44
C VAL A 58 -2.16 6.05 -6.61
N PRO A 59 -1.12 5.63 -7.37
CA PRO A 59 -0.77 4.21 -7.45
C PRO A 59 -0.33 3.62 -6.11
N LEU A 60 0.40 4.41 -5.30
CA LEU A 60 0.83 4.00 -3.98
C LEU A 60 -0.36 3.68 -3.06
N LEU A 61 -1.34 4.59 -3.00
CA LEU A 61 -2.58 4.38 -2.25
C LEU A 61 -3.37 3.21 -2.83
N GLY A 62 -3.45 3.09 -4.16
CA GLY A 62 -4.11 1.97 -4.82
C GLY A 62 -3.54 0.61 -4.39
N ALA A 63 -2.22 0.46 -4.45
CA ALA A 63 -1.54 -0.77 -4.01
C ALA A 63 -1.79 -1.08 -2.52
N ALA A 64 -1.69 -0.06 -1.65
CA ALA A 64 -1.93 -0.24 -0.22
C ALA A 64 -3.39 -0.63 0.09
N LEU A 65 -4.36 0.04 -0.54
CA LEU A 65 -5.78 -0.25 -0.38
C LEU A 65 -6.14 -1.65 -0.88
N LEU A 66 -5.58 -2.08 -2.01
CA LEU A 66 -5.77 -3.44 -2.52
C LEU A 66 -5.14 -4.49 -1.59
N GLY A 67 -3.96 -4.21 -1.03
CA GLY A 67 -3.34 -5.10 -0.03
C GLY A 67 -4.18 -5.23 1.24
N LEU A 68 -4.72 -4.14 1.76
CA LEU A 68 -5.63 -4.15 2.91
C LEU A 68 -6.96 -4.85 2.59
N LEU A 69 -7.51 -4.63 1.40
CA LEU A 69 -8.71 -5.32 0.94
C LEU A 69 -8.48 -6.83 0.85
N ALA A 70 -7.33 -7.26 0.32
CA ALA A 70 -6.94 -8.67 0.26
C ALA A 70 -6.85 -9.25 1.68
N ALA A 71 -6.15 -8.59 2.60
CA ALA A 71 -6.06 -9.02 4.00
C ALA A 71 -7.47 -9.17 4.63
N TRP A 72 -8.34 -8.18 4.43
CA TRP A 72 -9.71 -8.21 4.94
C TRP A 72 -10.53 -9.37 4.39
N ARG A 73 -10.45 -9.62 3.07
CA ARG A 73 -11.14 -10.76 2.44
C ARG A 73 -10.63 -12.10 2.94
N ILE A 74 -9.32 -12.23 3.14
CA ILE A 74 -8.74 -13.46 3.70
C ILE A 74 -9.24 -13.70 5.13
N VAL A 75 -9.35 -12.65 5.95
CA VAL A 75 -9.92 -12.75 7.31
C VAL A 75 -11.39 -13.20 7.25
N GLN A 76 -12.20 -12.64 6.35
CA GLN A 76 -13.60 -13.08 6.20
C GLN A 76 -13.70 -14.57 5.89
N VAL A 77 -12.90 -15.05 4.93
CA VAL A 77 -12.86 -16.48 4.55
C VAL A 77 -12.39 -17.33 5.73
N ALA A 78 -11.36 -16.90 6.46
CA ALA A 78 -10.83 -17.63 7.62
C ALA A 78 -11.86 -17.76 8.76
N LEU A 79 -12.75 -16.77 8.90
CA LEU A 79 -13.82 -16.74 9.90
C LEU A 79 -15.15 -17.34 9.40
N GLY A 80 -15.24 -17.75 8.13
CA GLY A 80 -16.48 -18.27 7.53
C GLY A 80 -17.56 -17.21 7.32
N LEU A 81 -17.17 -15.94 7.19
CA LEU A 81 -18.06 -14.79 7.03
C LEU A 81 -18.28 -14.38 5.56
N GLY A 82 -17.75 -15.14 4.61
CA GLY A 82 -17.77 -14.83 3.18
C GLY A 82 -17.70 -16.09 2.32
#